data_AF-A0A5N6QV78-F1
#
_entry.id   AF-A0A5N6QV78-F1
#
_cell.length_a   1.000
_cell.length_b   1.000
_cell.length_c   1.000
_cell.angle_alpha   90.00
_cell.angle_beta   90.00
_cell.angle_gamma   90.00
#
_symmetry.space_group_name_H-M   'P 1'
#
loop_
_entity.id
_entity.type
_entity.pdbx_description
1 polymer ?
#
loop_
_entity_poly.entity_id
_entity_poly.type
_entity_poly.pdbx_seq_one_letter_code
_entity_poly.pdbx_strand_id
1 'polypeptide(L)'
;MAKAYHKRHKVCERHAKAAVVLVSGLRQRFCQQCSKFHEISQFDGNKKSCREKLAGHNERRRKTHRELQAEDEQKPPESRMNGSLLKAMRYSDYGKISFQGSPNMKHS
;
A
#
# COMPACT_ATOMS: atom_id res chain seq x y z
N MET A 1 14.02 9.80 -3.51
CA MET A 1 13.24 9.15 -2.43
C MET A 1 13.96 8.00 -1.72
N ALA A 2 14.70 7.13 -2.42
CA ALA A 2 15.35 5.98 -1.81
C ALA A 2 16.47 6.31 -0.78
N LYS A 3 17.29 7.34 -1.01
CA LYS A 3 18.53 7.59 -0.24
C LYS A 3 18.31 7.77 1.28
N ALA A 4 17.21 8.41 1.70
CA ALA A 4 16.91 8.63 3.11
C ALA A 4 16.45 7.36 3.84
N TYR A 5 15.65 6.51 3.17
CA TYR A 5 15.19 5.22 3.72
C TYR A 5 16.37 4.30 4.02
N HIS A 6 17.26 4.12 3.04
CA HIS A 6 18.46 3.29 3.18
C HIS A 6 19.35 3.74 4.34
N LYS A 7 19.54 5.07 4.53
CA LYS A 7 20.27 5.63 5.66
C LYS A 7 19.58 5.35 7.00
N ARG A 8 18.26 5.63 7.11
CA ARG A 8 17.49 5.42 8.34
C ARG A 8 17.53 3.97 8.81
N HIS A 9 17.42 3.02 7.89
CA HIS A 9 17.32 1.60 8.19
C HIS A 9 18.67 0.86 8.09
N LYS A 10 19.77 1.61 7.93
CA LYS A 10 21.15 1.08 7.86
C LYS A 10 21.27 -0.09 6.88
N VAL A 11 20.64 0.05 5.72
CA VAL A 11 20.62 -0.96 4.66
C VAL A 11 20.94 -0.30 3.33
N CYS A 12 21.84 -0.89 2.54
CA CYS A 12 22.12 -0.38 1.20
C CYS A 12 21.03 -0.80 0.20
N GLU A 13 20.93 -0.10 -0.93
CA GLU A 13 19.92 -0.38 -1.95
C GLU A 13 19.99 -1.81 -2.49
N ARG A 14 21.21 -2.33 -2.66
CA ARG A 14 21.45 -3.69 -3.12
C ARG A 14 20.85 -4.72 -2.16
N HIS A 15 21.16 -4.63 -0.87
CA HIS A 15 20.66 -5.57 0.15
C HIS A 15 19.16 -5.40 0.45
N ALA A 16 18.61 -4.19 0.30
CA ALA A 16 17.18 -3.95 0.45
C ALA A 16 16.34 -4.61 -0.66
N LYS A 17 16.92 -4.80 -1.85
CA LYS A 17 16.26 -5.41 -3.02
C LYS A 17 16.62 -6.88 -3.24
N ALA A 18 17.74 -7.34 -2.70
CA ALA A 18 18.23 -8.70 -2.86
C ALA A 18 17.18 -9.74 -2.41
N ALA A 19 17.04 -10.81 -3.19
CA ALA A 19 16.17 -11.94 -2.84
C ALA A 19 16.76 -12.73 -1.67
N VAL A 20 18.08 -12.85 -1.60
CA VAL A 20 18.83 -13.55 -0.55
C VAL A 20 20.12 -12.79 -0.25
N VAL A 21 20.47 -12.68 1.03
CA VAL A 21 21.76 -12.21 1.53
C VAL A 21 22.29 -13.20 2.56
N LEU A 22 23.60 -13.34 2.67
CA LEU A 22 24.23 -14.09 3.76
C LEU A 22 24.59 -13.11 4.88
N VAL A 23 23.96 -13.28 6.05
CA VAL A 23 24.23 -12.47 7.25
C VAL A 23 24.42 -13.45 8.40
N SER A 24 25.58 -13.39 9.05
CA SER A 24 25.96 -14.32 10.12
C SER A 24 25.84 -15.80 9.73
N GLY A 25 26.15 -16.14 8.47
CA GLY A 25 26.05 -17.50 7.94
C GLY A 25 24.64 -17.96 7.57
N LEU A 26 23.61 -17.15 7.83
CA LEU A 26 22.22 -17.48 7.52
C LEU A 26 21.78 -16.81 6.22
N ARG A 27 21.00 -17.55 5.43
CA ARG A 27 20.31 -17.02 4.24
C ARG A 27 19.12 -16.20 4.71
N GLN A 28 19.24 -14.88 4.58
CA GLN A 28 18.25 -13.93 5.04
C GLN A 28 17.77 -13.03 3.89
N ARG A 29 16.67 -12.33 4.12
CA ARG A 29 16.12 -11.29 3.23
C ARG A 29 15.59 -10.13 4.06
N PHE A 30 15.70 -8.94 3.50
CA PHE A 30 15.21 -7.72 4.14
C PHE A 30 13.68 -7.62 4.05
N CYS A 31 13.00 -7.49 5.19
CA CYS A 31 11.57 -7.24 5.25
C CYS A 31 11.30 -5.73 5.28
N GLN A 32 10.58 -5.21 4.28
CA GLN A 32 10.31 -3.77 4.18
C GLN A 32 9.41 -3.23 5.30
N GLN A 33 8.49 -4.05 5.82
CA GLN A 33 7.56 -3.67 6.90
C GLN A 33 8.25 -3.70 8.27
N CYS A 34 9.15 -4.65 8.50
CA CYS A 34 9.90 -4.74 9.75
C CYS A 34 11.15 -3.86 9.76
N SER A 35 11.65 -3.49 8.57
CA SER A 35 12.97 -2.89 8.37
C SER A 35 14.11 -3.70 9.01
N LYS A 36 14.01 -5.03 8.95
CA LYS A 36 14.95 -6.01 9.54
C LYS A 36 15.19 -7.17 8.58
N PHE A 37 16.30 -7.88 8.76
CA PHE A 37 16.57 -9.14 8.07
C PHE A 37 15.90 -10.30 8.80
N HIS A 38 15.24 -11.16 8.03
CA HIS A 38 14.68 -12.43 8.50
C HIS A 38 15.16 -13.55 7.59
N GLU A 39 15.17 -14.79 8.09
CA GLU A 39 15.46 -15.95 7.25
C GLU A 39 14.50 -16.07 6.07
N ILE A 40 14.99 -16.63 4.95
CA ILE A 40 14.17 -16.85 3.75
C ILE A 40 12.91 -17.68 4.04
N SER A 41 12.99 -18.62 4.99
CA SER A 41 11.88 -19.45 5.47
C SER A 41 10.69 -18.64 5.99
N GLN A 42 10.91 -17.39 6.41
CA GLN A 42 9.89 -16.48 6.96
C GLN A 42 9.14 -15.68 5.88
N PHE A 43 9.41 -15.94 4.59
CA PHE A 43 8.79 -15.25 3.47
C PHE A 43 7.97 -16.21 2.60
N ASP A 44 6.97 -15.67 1.91
CA ASP A 44 6.19 -16.39 0.90
C ASP A 44 6.60 -15.96 -0.50
N GLY A 45 7.38 -16.81 -1.18
CA GLY A 45 7.85 -16.59 -2.55
C GLY A 45 8.41 -15.19 -2.78
N ASN A 46 7.73 -14.41 -3.62
CA ASN A 46 8.19 -13.09 -4.06
C ASN A 46 7.75 -11.93 -3.14
N LYS A 47 7.05 -12.20 -2.03
CA LYS A 47 6.63 -11.13 -1.11
C LYS A 47 7.84 -10.50 -0.42
N LYS A 48 7.82 -9.17 -0.28
CA LYS A 48 8.89 -8.37 0.36
C LYS A 48 8.65 -8.12 1.86
N SER A 49 7.66 -8.79 2.43
CA SER A 49 7.32 -8.73 3.85
C SER A 49 7.27 -10.14 4.40
N CYS A 50 7.67 -10.33 5.65
CA CYS A 50 7.59 -11.62 6.31
C CYS A 50 6.13 -12.04 6.53
N ARG A 51 5.91 -13.35 6.68
CA ARG A 51 4.60 -13.98 6.91
C ARG A 51 3.83 -13.34 8.06
N GLU A 52 4.51 -13.11 9.18
CA GLU A 52 3.93 -12.52 10.39
C GLU A 52 3.27 -11.16 10.12
N LYS A 53 3.99 -10.24 9.48
CA LYS A 53 3.43 -8.93 9.13
C LYS A 53 2.33 -9.04 8.08
N LEU A 54 2.52 -9.89 7.08
CA LEU A 54 1.52 -10.09 6.03
C LEU A 54 0.20 -10.62 6.60
N ALA A 55 0.24 -11.54 7.56
CA ALA A 55 -0.94 -12.05 8.26
C ALA A 55 -1.72 -10.92 8.94
N GLY A 56 -1.04 -10.07 9.72
CA GLY A 56 -1.68 -8.92 10.39
C GLY A 56 -2.22 -7.85 9.43
N HIS A 57 -1.59 -7.66 8.26
CA HIS A 57 -2.17 -6.80 7.22
C HIS A 57 -3.42 -7.41 6.59
N ASN A 58 -3.40 -8.71 6.30
CA ASN A 58 -4.52 -9.42 5.68
C ASN A 58 -5.73 -9.52 6.61
N GLU A 59 -5.51 -9.72 7.91
CA GLU A 59 -6.58 -9.71 8.91
C GLU A 59 -7.27 -8.34 8.99
N ARG A 60 -6.50 -7.26 9.13
CA ARG A 60 -7.06 -5.89 9.15
C ARG A 60 -7.86 -5.58 7.89
N ARG A 61 -7.34 -5.94 6.71
CA ARG A 61 -8.07 -5.75 5.45
C ARG A 61 -9.41 -6.50 5.44
N ARG A 62 -9.43 -7.75 5.94
CA ARG A 62 -10.66 -8.56 6.02
C ARG A 62 -11.68 -7.95 7.00
N LYS A 63 -11.23 -7.42 8.14
CA LYS A 63 -12.10 -6.76 9.12
C LYS A 63 -12.78 -5.51 8.54
N THR A 64 -11.99 -4.61 7.96
CA THR A 64 -12.54 -3.38 7.34
C THR A 64 -13.53 -3.69 6.22
N HIS A 65 -13.27 -4.71 5.40
CA HIS A 65 -14.21 -5.10 4.35
C HIS A 65 -15.55 -5.59 4.93
N ARG A 66 -15.53 -6.35 6.02
CA ARG A 66 -16.75 -6.80 6.70
C ARG A 66 -17.52 -5.65 7.34
N GLU A 67 -16.81 -4.71 7.97
CA GLU A 67 -17.42 -3.50 8.55
C GLU A 67 -18.15 -2.69 7.48
N LEU A 68 -17.52 -2.44 6.33
CA LEU A 68 -18.13 -1.72 5.21
C LEU A 68 -19.35 -2.44 4.61
N GLN A 69 -19.34 -3.78 4.58
CA GLN A 69 -20.48 -4.57 4.10
C GLN A 69 -21.67 -4.50 5.06
N ALA A 70 -21.42 -4.59 6.38
CA ALA A 70 -22.46 -4.47 7.38
C ALA A 70 -23.12 -3.08 7.39
N GLU A 71 -22.34 -2.03 7.12
CA GLU A 71 -22.85 -0.66 6.96
C GLU A 71 -23.72 -0.49 5.70
N ASP A 72 -23.43 -1.19 4.60
CA ASP A 72 -24.24 -1.14 3.37
C ASP A 72 -25.59 -1.87 3.52
N GLU A 73 -25.62 -2.96 4.29
CA GLU A 73 -26.85 -3.72 4.56
C GLU A 73 -27.83 -2.98 5.47
N GLN A 74 -27.36 -2.04 6.30
CA GLN A 74 -28.22 -1.23 7.18
C GLN A 74 -28.79 0.02 6.51
N LYS A 75 -28.37 0.34 5.27
CA LYS A 75 -28.77 1.57 4.58
C LYS A 75 -30.06 1.38 3.76
N PRO A 76 -31.04 2.31 3.82
CA PRO A 76 -32.21 2.24 2.95
C PRO A 76 -31.80 2.25 1.46
N PRO A 77 -32.51 1.50 0.59
CA PRO A 77 -32.08 1.16 -0.77
C PRO A 77 -31.84 2.38 -1.68
N GLU A 78 -32.45 3.52 -1.36
CA GLU A 78 -32.34 4.79 -2.10
C GLU A 78 -30.94 5.42 -2.09
N SER A 79 -30.07 4.93 -1.20
CA SER A 79 -28.80 5.60 -0.88
C SER A 79 -27.56 4.79 -1.28
N ARG A 80 -27.73 3.70 -2.02
CA ARG A 80 -26.68 2.88 -2.64
C ARG A 80 -26.07 3.58 -3.86
N MET A 81 -25.55 4.79 -3.69
CA MET A 81 -24.71 5.42 -4.73
C MET A 81 -23.26 4.96 -4.56
N ASN A 82 -22.71 4.43 -5.65
CA ASN A 82 -21.41 3.77 -5.72
C ASN A 82 -20.29 4.72 -5.27
N GLY A 83 -19.30 4.21 -4.52
CA GLY A 83 -18.19 5.00 -3.97
C GLY A 83 -17.33 5.73 -5.02
N SER A 84 -17.39 5.31 -6.29
CA SER A 84 -16.83 6.05 -7.43
C SER A 84 -17.51 7.41 -7.64
N LEU A 85 -18.84 7.49 -7.46
CA LEU A 85 -19.62 8.73 -7.58
C LEU A 85 -19.33 9.68 -6.41
N LEU A 86 -19.21 9.15 -5.19
CA LEU A 86 -18.88 9.93 -4.00
C LEU A 86 -17.45 10.50 -4.05
N LYS A 87 -16.52 9.79 -4.70
CA LYS A 87 -15.17 10.28 -4.94
C LYS A 87 -15.12 11.32 -6.06
N ALA A 88 -15.95 11.18 -7.09
CA ALA A 88 -16.15 12.19 -8.13
C ALA A 88 -16.72 13.50 -7.54
N MET A 89 -17.76 13.41 -6.69
CA MET A 89 -18.34 14.58 -6.01
C MET A 89 -17.34 15.28 -5.08
N ARG A 90 -16.51 14.54 -4.33
CA ARG A 90 -15.43 15.13 -3.52
C ARG A 90 -14.33 15.78 -4.37
N TYR A 91 -14.09 15.30 -5.59
CA TYR A 91 -13.18 15.94 -6.54
C TYR A 91 -13.78 17.22 -7.14
N SER A 92 -15.10 17.32 -7.23
CA SER A 92 -15.82 18.52 -7.65
C SER A 92 -15.85 19.63 -6.58
N ASP A 93 -15.86 19.26 -5.29
CA ASP A 93 -15.94 20.22 -4.18
C ASP A 93 -14.62 21.00 -3.96
N TYR A 94 -13.48 20.42 -4.35
CA TYR A 94 -12.17 21.10 -4.42
C TYR A 94 -11.97 21.95 -5.69
N GLY A 95 -13.07 22.27 -6.41
CA GLY A 95 -13.06 22.84 -7.76
C GLY A 95 -13.42 24.32 -7.89
N LYS A 96 -13.52 25.11 -6.80
CA LYS A 96 -13.52 26.59 -6.89
C LYS A 96 -12.12 27.16 -6.66
N ILE A 97 -11.18 26.79 -7.51
CA ILE A 97 -10.07 27.68 -7.87
C ILE A 97 -10.38 28.14 -9.29
N SER A 98 -10.66 29.43 -9.41
CA SER A 98 -10.96 30.17 -10.63
C SER A 98 -10.10 29.73 -11.81
N PHE A 99 -10.73 29.08 -12.79
CA PHE A 99 -10.18 28.85 -14.12
C PHE A 99 -10.31 30.15 -14.93
N GLN A 100 -9.19 30.81 -15.19
CA GLN A 100 -8.99 31.45 -16.48
C GLN A 100 -7.85 30.70 -17.17
N GLY A 101 -8.14 30.10 -18.33
CA GLY A 101 -7.11 29.51 -19.21
C GLY A 101 -7.48 28.11 -19.71
N SER A 102 -7.90 28.05 -20.98
CA SER A 102 -8.43 26.92 -21.74
C SER A 102 -7.54 25.65 -21.81
N PRO A 103 -8.13 24.47 -22.14
CA PRO A 103 -7.38 23.23 -22.35
C PRO A 103 -6.85 23.14 -23.79
N ASN A 104 -5.62 22.68 -23.98
CA ASN A 104 -5.20 22.11 -25.26
C ASN A 104 -4.73 20.67 -25.05
N MET A 105 -5.60 19.74 -25.44
CA MET A 105 -5.25 18.34 -25.62
C MET A 105 -4.53 18.19 -26.95
N LYS A 106 -3.35 17.56 -26.95
CA LYS A 106 -2.87 16.78 -28.10
C LYS A 106 -2.07 15.58 -27.59
N HIS A 107 -2.52 14.40 -27.99
CA HIS A 107 -1.78 13.13 -27.97
C HIS A 107 -1.03 12.99 -29.31
N SER A 108 -0.02 12.12 -29.30
CA SER A 108 0.95 11.73 -30.36
C SER A 108 2.23 12.57 -30.41
#